data_AF-A0A2Z7DE06-F1
#
_entry.id   AF-A0A2Z7DE06-F1
#
_cell.length_a   1.000
_cell.length_b   1.000
_cell.length_c   1.000
_cell.angle_alpha   90.00
_cell.angle_beta   90.00
_cell.angle_gamma   90.00
#
_symmetry.space_group_name_H-M   'P 1'
#
loop_
_entity.id
_entity.type
_entity.pdbx_description
1 polymer ?
#
loop_
_entity_poly.entity_id
_entity_poly.type
_entity_poly.pdbx_seq_one_letter_code
_entity_poly.pdbx_strand_id
1 'polypeptide(L)'
;MAADDAIKPRDVCIVGIARTPVGGLLGSLSSLPATKLGSIAIKCALERAGVDPSLVQEVFFGNVLSANLGQAPARQAALGAGIPNSVICTTINKVCSSGMKATMIAAQTIKVGDNDVVVAGGMESMSNAPKYLPSARTGSRVGHNTIIDGMIKDGLWDIYNDIGMGVCAELCADTT
;
A
#
# COMPACT_ATOMS: atom_id res chain seq x y z
N MET A 1 31.73 7.77 -25.80
CA MET A 1 31.14 8.91 -25.07
C MET A 1 30.63 8.37 -23.75
N ALA A 2 31.46 8.38 -22.70
CA ALA A 2 30.99 8.07 -21.36
C ALA A 2 30.24 9.32 -20.87
N ALA A 3 28.93 9.19 -20.65
CA ALA A 3 28.19 10.22 -19.95
C ALA A 3 28.75 10.31 -18.53
N ASP A 4 28.94 11.52 -18.05
CA ASP A 4 29.36 11.87 -16.69
C ASP A 4 28.43 11.20 -15.66
N ASP A 5 28.90 10.10 -15.06
CA ASP A 5 28.19 9.20 -14.13
C ASP A 5 28.08 9.78 -12.70
N ALA A 6 28.28 11.09 -12.55
CA ALA A 6 28.22 11.79 -11.27
C ALA A 6 26.78 11.98 -10.79
N ILE A 7 26.50 11.54 -9.55
CA ILE A 7 25.21 11.77 -8.87
C ILE A 7 25.00 13.28 -8.70
N LYS A 8 23.87 13.77 -9.22
CA LYS A 8 23.47 15.19 -9.14
C LYS A 8 22.65 15.47 -7.89
N PRO A 9 22.55 16.73 -7.43
CA PRO A 9 21.84 17.09 -6.18
C PRO A 9 20.37 16.67 -6.07
N ARG A 10 19.71 16.31 -7.18
CA ARG A 10 18.30 15.90 -7.23
C ARG A 10 18.11 14.53 -7.87
N ASP A 11 19.19 13.77 -8.00
CA ASP A 11 19.09 12.36 -8.36
C ASP A 11 18.49 11.59 -7.18
N VAL A 12 17.53 10.72 -7.51
CA VAL A 12 16.77 9.98 -6.50
C VAL A 12 17.45 8.64 -6.28
N CYS A 13 17.83 8.38 -5.04
CA CYS A 13 18.49 7.15 -4.63
C CYS A 13 17.62 6.34 -3.66
N ILE A 14 17.68 5.01 -3.77
CA ILE A 14 17.09 4.12 -2.77
C ILE A 14 18.17 3.81 -1.73
N VAL A 15 18.03 4.36 -0.52
CA VAL A 15 19.03 4.23 0.56
C VAL A 15 18.71 3.09 1.54
N GLY A 16 17.51 2.54 1.51
CA GLY A 16 17.09 1.43 2.36
C GLY A 16 15.91 0.66 1.80
N ILE A 17 15.89 -0.65 2.07
CA ILE A 17 14.80 -1.54 1.65
C ILE A 17 14.54 -2.62 2.70
N ALA A 18 13.26 -2.85 2.97
CA ALA A 18 12.79 -3.99 3.75
C ALA A 18 11.39 -4.40 3.28
N ARG A 19 11.06 -5.67 3.53
CA ARG A 19 9.70 -6.21 3.37
C ARG A 19 9.47 -7.27 4.44
N THR A 20 8.21 -7.51 4.78
CA THR A 20 7.83 -8.69 5.55
C THR A 20 7.94 -9.96 4.67
N PRO A 21 7.90 -11.16 5.27
CA PRO A 21 7.52 -12.37 4.54
C PRO A 21 6.14 -12.18 3.87
N VAL A 22 5.87 -12.98 2.83
CA VAL A 22 4.54 -13.06 2.21
C VAL A 22 3.85 -14.29 2.79
N GLY A 23 2.75 -14.09 3.51
CA GLY A 23 1.97 -15.16 4.11
C GLY A 23 0.90 -15.69 3.17
N GLY A 24 0.52 -16.96 3.31
CA GLY A 24 -0.67 -17.50 2.67
C GLY A 24 -1.96 -16.88 3.24
N LEU A 25 -3.05 -16.91 2.47
CA LEU A 25 -4.37 -16.45 2.91
C LEU A 25 -4.80 -17.22 4.17
N LEU A 26 -5.21 -16.48 5.22
CA LEU A 26 -5.49 -17.01 6.57
C LEU A 26 -4.33 -17.81 7.20
N GLY A 27 -3.09 -17.55 6.76
CA GLY A 27 -1.88 -18.22 7.23
C GLY A 27 -1.16 -17.50 8.38
N SER A 28 0.17 -17.60 8.38
CA SER A 28 1.05 -17.16 9.48
C SER A 28 0.99 -15.67 9.84
N LEU A 29 0.58 -14.81 8.91
CA LEU A 29 0.46 -13.36 9.12
C LEU A 29 -0.99 -12.90 9.34
N SER A 30 -1.96 -13.83 9.42
CA SER A 30 -3.39 -13.49 9.50
C SER A 30 -3.78 -12.74 10.77
N SER A 31 -3.02 -12.86 11.85
CA SER A 31 -3.25 -12.11 13.09
C SER A 31 -2.80 -10.65 13.04
N LEU A 32 -2.09 -10.23 11.98
CA LEU A 32 -1.53 -8.89 11.86
C LEU A 32 -2.34 -8.04 10.87
N PRO A 33 -2.78 -6.82 11.28
CA PRO A 33 -3.37 -5.88 10.34
C PRO A 33 -2.32 -5.33 9.38
N ALA A 34 -2.76 -4.87 8.20
CA ALA A 34 -1.87 -4.32 7.17
C ALA A 34 -0.97 -3.19 7.71
N THR A 35 -1.54 -2.32 8.55
CA THR A 35 -0.82 -1.19 9.16
C THR A 35 0.35 -1.64 10.03
N LYS A 36 0.22 -2.76 10.75
CA LYS A 36 1.33 -3.32 11.56
C LYS A 36 2.43 -3.91 10.69
N LEU A 37 2.06 -4.60 9.61
CA LEU A 37 3.03 -5.11 8.62
C LEU A 37 3.80 -3.95 7.97
N GLY A 38 3.09 -2.86 7.63
CA GLY A 38 3.68 -1.62 7.14
C GLY A 38 4.66 -1.00 8.14
N SER A 39 4.27 -0.87 9.43
CA SER A 39 5.16 -0.35 10.47
C SER A 39 6.47 -1.13 10.60
N ILE A 40 6.40 -2.46 10.55
CA ILE A 40 7.58 -3.33 10.63
C ILE A 40 8.50 -3.09 9.42
N ALA A 41 7.93 -3.06 8.20
CA ALA A 41 8.70 -2.82 6.99
C ALA A 41 9.38 -1.45 6.99
N ILE A 42 8.64 -0.38 7.35
CA ILE A 42 9.18 0.98 7.40
C ILE A 42 10.32 1.07 8.43
N LYS A 43 10.11 0.56 9.64
CA LYS A 43 11.12 0.59 10.70
C LYS A 43 12.41 -0.10 10.26
N CYS A 44 12.32 -1.32 9.73
CA CYS A 44 13.49 -2.05 9.26
C CYS A 44 14.17 -1.39 8.06
N ALA A 45 13.43 -0.71 7.18
CA ALA A 45 14.01 0.02 6.06
C ALA A 45 14.84 1.22 6.53
N LEU A 46 14.33 2.00 7.50
CA LEU A 46 15.05 3.13 8.11
C LEU A 46 16.29 2.67 8.88
N GLU A 47 16.16 1.60 9.68
CA GLU A 47 17.29 1.01 10.42
C GLU A 47 18.42 0.55 9.49
N ARG A 48 18.08 -0.13 8.39
CA ARG A 48 19.06 -0.59 7.38
C ARG A 48 19.71 0.55 6.60
N ALA A 49 18.98 1.66 6.41
CA ALA A 49 19.50 2.86 5.78
C ALA A 49 20.38 3.69 6.73
N GLY A 50 20.35 3.43 8.04
CA GLY A 50 20.97 4.30 9.05
C GLY A 50 20.33 5.70 9.11
N VAL A 51 19.05 5.82 8.74
CA VAL A 51 18.32 7.10 8.70
C VAL A 51 17.52 7.28 9.98
N ASP A 52 17.73 8.41 10.66
CA ASP A 52 16.90 8.81 11.80
C ASP A 52 15.45 9.07 11.33
N PRO A 53 14.43 8.45 11.96
CA PRO A 53 13.03 8.68 11.61
C PRO A 53 12.59 10.15 11.62
N SER A 54 13.25 11.02 12.39
CA SER A 54 12.98 12.46 12.45
C SER A 54 13.38 13.22 11.18
N LEU A 55 14.21 12.64 10.32
CA LEU A 55 14.59 13.22 9.03
C LEU A 55 13.55 12.96 7.94
N VAL A 56 12.61 12.03 8.14
CA VAL A 56 11.57 11.73 7.16
C VAL A 56 10.62 12.94 7.06
N GLN A 57 10.48 13.48 5.86
CA GLN A 57 9.61 14.63 5.61
C GLN A 57 8.21 14.22 5.16
N GLU A 58 8.08 13.08 4.47
CA GLU A 58 6.80 12.58 3.99
C GLU A 58 6.79 11.05 3.86
N VAL A 59 5.58 10.46 3.97
CA VAL A 59 5.34 9.04 3.76
C VAL A 59 4.26 8.82 2.70
N PHE A 60 4.61 8.13 1.62
CA PHE A 60 3.66 7.64 0.62
C PHE A 60 3.55 6.12 0.75
N PHE A 61 2.38 5.58 1.08
CA PHE A 61 2.25 4.14 1.28
C PHE A 61 1.01 3.56 0.62
N GLY A 62 1.23 2.57 -0.24
CA GLY A 62 0.17 1.89 -0.96
C GLY A 62 -0.66 0.96 -0.06
N ASN A 63 -1.98 1.02 -0.19
CA ASN A 63 -2.89 0.03 0.40
C ASN A 63 -4.19 -0.01 -0.43
N VAL A 64 -4.64 -1.20 -0.81
CA VAL A 64 -5.84 -1.38 -1.64
C VAL A 64 -7.05 -1.65 -0.75
N LEU A 65 -6.95 -2.67 0.11
CA LEU A 65 -8.05 -3.10 0.96
C LEU A 65 -8.07 -2.31 2.27
N SER A 66 -8.50 -1.04 2.18
CA SER A 66 -8.50 -0.12 3.34
C SER A 66 -9.70 -0.27 4.27
N ALA A 67 -10.70 -1.07 3.90
CA ALA A 67 -11.86 -1.28 4.75
C ALA A 67 -11.47 -1.93 6.08
N ASN A 68 -12.09 -1.45 7.18
CA ASN A 68 -11.82 -1.89 8.56
C ASN A 68 -10.40 -1.59 9.10
N LEU A 69 -9.54 -0.87 8.36
CA LEU A 69 -8.24 -0.44 8.87
C LEU A 69 -8.30 0.82 9.75
N GLY A 70 -9.41 1.55 9.74
CA GLY A 70 -9.52 2.85 10.40
C GLY A 70 -8.94 3.99 9.56
N GLN A 71 -8.83 5.18 10.16
CA GLN A 71 -8.41 6.39 9.45
C GLN A 71 -6.91 6.37 9.11
N ALA A 72 -6.58 6.86 7.92
CA ALA A 72 -5.21 7.11 7.44
C ALA A 72 -4.22 5.93 7.67
N PRO A 73 -4.39 4.78 6.97
CA PRO A 73 -3.53 3.61 7.15
C PRO A 73 -2.02 3.89 7.03
N ALA A 74 -1.60 4.73 6.08
CA ALA A 74 -0.18 5.10 5.93
C ALA A 74 0.35 5.83 7.18
N ARG A 75 -0.47 6.68 7.80
CA ARG A 75 -0.13 7.38 9.05
C ARG A 75 -0.02 6.40 10.22
N GLN A 76 -0.93 5.43 10.32
CA GLN A 76 -0.83 4.37 11.34
C GLN A 76 0.47 3.57 11.19
N ALA A 77 0.83 3.21 9.95
CA ALA A 77 2.07 2.51 9.66
C ALA A 77 3.31 3.33 10.06
N ALA A 78 3.36 4.61 9.67
CA ALA A 78 4.44 5.54 9.97
C ALA A 78 4.63 5.75 11.49
N LEU A 79 3.54 6.04 12.22
CA LEU A 79 3.59 6.19 13.68
C LEU A 79 4.06 4.92 14.37
N GLY A 80 3.56 3.75 13.94
CA GLY A 80 4.01 2.46 14.47
C GLY A 80 5.46 2.10 14.15
N ALA A 81 6.07 2.79 13.18
CA ALA A 81 7.49 2.67 12.83
C ALA A 81 8.39 3.66 13.59
N GLY A 82 7.82 4.57 14.40
CA GLY A 82 8.56 5.58 15.14
C GLY A 82 8.80 6.89 14.39
N ILE A 83 8.14 7.11 13.24
CA ILE A 83 8.18 8.39 12.53
C ILE A 83 7.37 9.44 13.33
N PRO A 84 7.88 10.68 13.50
CA PRO A 84 7.18 11.73 14.25
C PRO A 84 5.78 12.05 13.72
N ASN A 85 4.90 12.51 14.61
CA ASN A 85 3.51 12.84 14.28
C ASN A 85 3.35 14.09 13.40
N SER A 86 4.40 14.90 13.25
CA SER A 86 4.49 16.06 12.38
C SER A 86 4.62 15.67 10.90
N VAL A 87 5.05 14.44 10.60
CA VAL A 87 5.28 13.97 9.24
C VAL A 87 3.96 13.73 8.50
N ILE A 88 3.89 14.24 7.28
CA ILE A 88 2.72 14.11 6.41
C ILE A 88 2.70 12.69 5.83
N CYS A 89 1.51 12.09 5.75
CA CYS A 89 1.36 10.71 5.31
C CYS A 89 0.18 10.60 4.35
N THR A 90 0.40 9.94 3.21
CA THR A 90 -0.61 9.75 2.17
C THR A 90 -0.76 8.26 1.84
N THR A 91 -1.99 7.75 1.97
CA THR A 91 -2.33 6.39 1.50
C THR A 91 -2.71 6.43 0.03
N ILE A 92 -2.09 5.58 -0.78
CA ILE A 92 -2.31 5.54 -2.23
C ILE A 92 -3.02 4.24 -2.59
N ASN A 93 -4.10 4.36 -3.36
CA ASN A 93 -4.74 3.22 -3.99
C ASN A 93 -4.65 3.35 -5.51
N LYS A 94 -3.83 2.49 -6.11
CA LYS A 94 -3.75 2.20 -7.54
C LYS A 94 -3.74 0.68 -7.77
N VAL A 95 -4.61 -0.02 -7.04
CA VAL A 95 -4.75 -1.49 -7.02
C VAL A 95 -3.36 -2.15 -6.88
N CYS A 96 -3.01 -3.16 -7.69
CA CYS A 96 -1.76 -3.90 -7.60
C CYS A 96 -0.51 -2.99 -7.70
N SER A 97 -0.62 -1.84 -8.35
CA SER A 97 0.49 -0.89 -8.54
C SER A 97 0.64 0.16 -7.42
N SER A 98 -0.17 0.09 -6.36
CA SER A 98 -0.20 1.10 -5.28
C SER A 98 1.17 1.38 -4.67
N GLY A 99 1.92 0.32 -4.33
CA GLY A 99 3.25 0.47 -3.72
C GLY A 99 4.27 1.11 -4.66
N MET A 100 4.26 0.73 -5.93
CA MET A 100 5.15 1.31 -6.93
C MET A 100 4.75 2.75 -7.28
N LYS A 101 3.45 3.05 -7.32
CA LYS A 101 2.97 4.43 -7.51
C LYS A 101 3.39 5.33 -6.36
N ALA A 102 3.42 4.82 -5.13
CA ALA A 102 3.96 5.55 -3.99
C ALA A 102 5.45 5.88 -4.16
N THR A 103 6.26 4.92 -4.60
CA THR A 103 7.68 5.17 -4.92
C THR A 103 7.85 6.20 -6.04
N MET A 104 7.02 6.15 -7.09
CA MET A 104 7.04 7.13 -8.17
C MET A 104 6.73 8.55 -7.66
N ILE A 105 5.71 8.71 -6.82
CA ILE A 105 5.35 10.01 -6.25
C ILE A 105 6.48 10.54 -5.35
N ALA A 106 7.06 9.70 -4.47
CA ALA A 106 8.20 10.08 -3.63
C ALA A 106 9.41 10.55 -4.46
N ALA A 107 9.72 9.85 -5.55
CA ALA A 107 10.78 10.25 -6.46
C ALA A 107 10.47 11.59 -7.14
N GLN A 108 9.20 11.86 -7.48
CA GLN A 108 8.79 13.15 -8.04
C GLN A 108 8.99 14.28 -7.03
N THR A 109 8.57 14.11 -5.76
CA THR A 109 8.75 15.14 -4.72
C THR A 109 10.22 15.46 -4.47
N ILE A 110 11.11 14.47 -4.55
CA ILE A 110 12.56 14.71 -4.42
C ILE A 110 13.12 15.47 -5.62
N LYS A 111 12.74 15.07 -6.84
CA LYS A 111 13.20 15.70 -8.08
C LYS A 111 12.81 17.17 -8.18
N VAL A 112 11.61 17.54 -7.74
CA VAL A 112 11.11 18.92 -7.81
C VAL A 112 11.59 19.80 -6.65
N GLY A 113 12.18 19.20 -5.62
CA GLY A 113 12.76 19.94 -4.48
C GLY A 113 11.85 20.11 -3.28
N ASP A 114 10.71 19.41 -3.23
CA ASP A 114 9.77 19.49 -2.10
C ASP A 114 10.25 18.70 -0.89
N ASN A 115 10.92 17.57 -1.14
CA ASN A 115 11.44 16.67 -0.10
C ASN A 115 12.88 16.22 -0.45
N ASP A 116 13.60 15.75 0.56
CA ASP A 116 14.93 15.13 0.46
C ASP A 116 14.91 13.69 1.01
N VAL A 117 14.11 13.41 2.06
CA VAL A 117 13.97 12.07 2.65
C VAL A 117 12.50 11.68 2.75
N VAL A 118 12.12 10.67 1.97
CA VAL A 118 10.73 10.19 1.86
C VAL A 118 10.68 8.69 2.06
N VAL A 119 9.71 8.21 2.84
CA VAL A 119 9.42 6.77 2.94
C VAL A 119 8.35 6.40 1.92
N ALA A 120 8.65 5.41 1.09
CA ALA A 120 7.72 4.89 0.10
C ALA A 120 7.60 3.37 0.13
N GLY A 121 6.43 2.85 -0.23
CA GLY A 121 6.20 1.41 -0.32
C GLY A 121 4.73 1.06 -0.31
N GLY A 122 4.39 -0.12 0.19
CA GLY A 122 2.99 -0.53 0.37
C GLY A 122 2.83 -1.63 1.41
N MET A 123 1.59 -1.83 1.83
CA MET A 123 1.16 -2.87 2.77
C MET A 123 -0.19 -3.41 2.36
N GLU A 124 -0.40 -4.69 2.66
CA GLU A 124 -1.69 -5.33 2.47
C GLU A 124 -1.90 -6.46 3.46
N SER A 125 -3.15 -6.72 3.84
CA SER A 125 -3.54 -7.91 4.61
C SER A 125 -4.88 -8.43 4.09
N MET A 126 -4.83 -9.21 3.01
CA MET A 126 -6.02 -9.80 2.39
C MET A 126 -6.79 -10.71 3.36
N SER A 127 -6.08 -11.38 4.27
CA SER A 127 -6.67 -12.21 5.34
C SER A 127 -7.56 -11.42 6.31
N ASN A 128 -7.36 -10.10 6.42
CA ASN A 128 -8.09 -9.23 7.35
C ASN A 128 -9.17 -8.40 6.64
N ALA A 129 -9.37 -8.61 5.33
CA ALA A 129 -10.41 -7.91 4.58
C ALA A 129 -11.80 -8.29 5.13
N PRO A 130 -12.64 -7.30 5.49
CA PRO A 130 -13.97 -7.58 6.01
C PRO A 130 -14.90 -8.11 4.91
N LYS A 131 -15.97 -8.80 5.34
CA LYS A 131 -17.15 -8.99 4.51
C LYS A 131 -18.07 -7.77 4.65
N TYR A 132 -18.83 -7.46 3.60
CA TYR A 132 -19.81 -6.38 3.59
C TYR A 132 -21.23 -6.92 3.61
N LEU A 133 -22.11 -6.18 4.29
CA LEU A 133 -23.55 -6.33 4.21
C LEU A 133 -24.14 -4.99 3.72
N PRO A 134 -24.26 -4.76 2.40
CA PRO A 134 -24.50 -3.43 1.83
C PRO A 134 -25.74 -2.72 2.40
N SER A 135 -26.82 -3.47 2.58
CA SER A 135 -28.10 -2.95 3.06
C SER A 135 -28.16 -2.81 4.59
N ALA A 136 -27.11 -3.16 5.34
CA ALA A 136 -27.15 -3.17 6.80
C ALA A 136 -27.46 -1.80 7.41
N ARG A 137 -26.96 -0.72 6.79
CA ARG A 137 -27.18 0.65 7.30
C ARG A 137 -28.63 1.12 7.13
N THR A 138 -29.28 0.74 6.04
CA THR A 138 -30.65 1.18 5.70
C THR A 138 -31.72 0.13 6.02
N GLY A 139 -31.31 -1.10 6.31
CA GLY A 139 -32.18 -2.28 6.42
C GLY A 139 -32.52 -2.90 5.06
N SER A 140 -32.87 -4.20 5.06
CA SER A 140 -33.58 -4.84 3.95
C SER A 140 -35.04 -5.02 4.34
N ARG A 141 -35.96 -4.49 3.52
CA ARG A 141 -37.39 -4.47 3.85
C ARG A 141 -38.04 -5.84 3.66
N VAL A 142 -37.74 -6.51 2.55
CA VAL A 142 -38.25 -7.85 2.16
C VAL A 142 -37.19 -8.51 1.28
N GLY A 143 -37.05 -9.83 1.34
CA GLY A 143 -36.14 -10.61 0.50
C GLY A 143 -34.80 -10.96 1.17
N HIS A 144 -33.94 -11.66 0.44
CA HIS A 144 -32.64 -12.12 0.95
C HIS A 144 -31.60 -11.00 1.00
N ASN A 145 -30.68 -11.11 1.95
CA ASN A 145 -29.46 -10.30 1.98
C ASN A 145 -28.28 -11.12 1.44
N THR A 146 -27.35 -10.43 0.77
CA THR A 146 -26.10 -11.03 0.30
C THR A 146 -24.93 -10.48 1.10
N ILE A 147 -24.10 -11.38 1.62
CA ILE A 147 -22.82 -11.04 2.24
C ILE A 147 -21.78 -10.99 1.12
N ILE A 148 -21.14 -9.83 0.93
CA ILE A 148 -20.18 -9.58 -0.13
C ILE A 148 -18.76 -9.74 0.42
N ASP A 149 -17.89 -10.41 -0.33
CA ASP A 149 -16.47 -10.49 -0.01
C ASP A 149 -15.77 -9.18 -0.36
N GLY A 150 -15.23 -8.46 0.65
CA GLY A 150 -14.55 -7.19 0.43
C GLY A 150 -13.21 -7.31 -0.29
N MET A 151 -12.49 -8.42 -0.12
CA MET A 151 -11.25 -8.69 -0.86
C MET A 151 -11.52 -8.84 -2.35
N ILE A 152 -12.56 -9.63 -2.70
CA ILE A 152 -12.95 -9.79 -4.10
C ILE A 152 -13.46 -8.47 -4.66
N LYS A 153 -14.42 -7.84 -3.96
CA LYS A 153 -15.09 -6.63 -4.44
C LYS A 153 -14.13 -5.47 -4.70
N ASP A 154 -13.24 -5.18 -3.75
CA ASP A 154 -12.42 -3.96 -3.80
C ASP A 154 -11.03 -4.20 -4.41
N GLY A 155 -10.60 -5.47 -4.54
CA GLY A 155 -9.25 -5.81 -4.99
C GLY A 155 -9.16 -6.68 -6.25
N LEU A 156 -10.16 -7.53 -6.53
CA LEU A 156 -10.03 -8.62 -7.52
C LEU A 156 -11.18 -8.70 -8.53
N TRP A 157 -12.08 -7.72 -8.54
CA TRP A 157 -13.22 -7.66 -9.46
C TRP A 157 -13.04 -6.54 -10.48
N ASP A 158 -13.26 -6.85 -11.75
CA ASP A 158 -13.37 -5.84 -12.79
C ASP A 158 -14.80 -5.30 -12.79
N ILE A 159 -14.96 -4.05 -12.36
CA ILE A 159 -16.29 -3.45 -12.28
C ILE A 159 -16.89 -3.12 -13.65
N TYR A 160 -16.06 -3.03 -14.69
CA TYR A 160 -16.51 -2.63 -16.02
C TYR A 160 -17.07 -3.79 -16.84
N ASN A 161 -16.45 -4.97 -16.75
CA ASN A 161 -16.89 -6.17 -17.46
C ASN A 161 -17.58 -7.20 -16.57
N ASP A 162 -17.70 -6.93 -15.25
CA ASP A 162 -18.32 -7.82 -14.26
C ASP A 162 -17.69 -9.22 -14.19
N ILE A 163 -16.35 -9.25 -14.16
CA ILE A 163 -15.56 -10.49 -14.14
C ILE A 163 -14.46 -10.43 -13.07
N GLY A 164 -14.04 -11.60 -12.58
CA GLY A 164 -12.85 -11.68 -11.73
C GLY A 164 -11.56 -11.45 -12.53
N MET A 165 -10.53 -10.88 -11.90
CA MET A 165 -9.23 -10.62 -12.54
C MET A 165 -8.58 -11.86 -13.20
N GLY A 166 -8.90 -13.07 -12.72
CA GLY A 166 -8.43 -14.31 -13.35
C GLY A 166 -8.91 -14.46 -14.79
N VAL A 167 -10.12 -13.99 -15.11
CA VAL A 167 -10.65 -14.01 -16.50
C VAL A 167 -9.84 -13.06 -17.39
N CYS A 168 -9.43 -11.91 -16.87
CA CYS A 168 -8.54 -11.00 -17.60
C CYS A 168 -7.19 -11.66 -17.93
N ALA A 169 -6.69 -12.54 -17.05
CA ALA A 169 -5.47 -13.28 -17.32
C ALA A 169 -5.66 -14.32 -18.44
N GLU A 170 -6.78 -15.05 -18.45
CA GLU A 170 -7.12 -15.99 -19.53
C GLU A 170 -7.25 -15.27 -20.88
N LEU A 171 -7.91 -14.11 -20.92
CA LEU A 171 -8.02 -13.31 -22.15
C LEU A 171 -6.65 -12.92 -22.72
N CYS A 172 -5.68 -12.58 -21.88
CA CYS A 172 -4.31 -12.31 -22.32
C CYS A 172 -3.62 -13.57 -22.89
N ALA A 173 -3.86 -14.73 -22.30
CA ALA A 173 -3.28 -15.99 -22.76
C ALA A 173 -3.83 -16.40 -24.14
N ASP A 174 -5.15 -16.29 -24.33
CA ASP A 174 -5.84 -16.66 -25.58
C ASP A 174 -5.46 -15.76 -26.78
N THR A 175 -4.94 -14.55 -26.52
CA THR A 175 -4.52 -13.61 -27.57
C THR A 175 -3.07 -13.80 -28.05
N THR A 176 -2.41 -14.90 -27.67
CA THR A 176 -1.04 -15.26 -28.08
C THR A 176 -1.03 -16.52 -28.94
#